data_AF-S0JD05-F1
#
_entry.id   AF-S0JD05-F1
#
_cell.length_a   1.000
_cell.length_b   1.000
_cell.length_c   1.000
_cell.angle_alpha   90.00
_cell.angle_beta   90.00
_cell.angle_gamma   90.00
#
_symmetry.space_group_name_H-M   'P 1'
#
loop_
_entity.id
_entity.type
_entity.pdbx_description
1 polymer ?
#
loop_
_entity_poly.entity_id
_entity_poly.type
_entity_poly.pdbx_seq_one_letter_code
_entity_poly.pdbx_strand_id
1 'polypeptide(L)'
;MKVDQQERFDLVYDIGETLLKNGAEVKRVESTITHIAQAFGLENFDSYVSIHGIFLTSHPNAKNVHAKVRDTPISPISLGRIDAINTLSRHITEGKIGPTEARKQLTIIQQESFSSVPLKFVVYMFGSASFCYIFSGTLADACGALILGMILASYSLFIVPKLKLSQIIAYVTSSFLIFLQSFDDTRVCQ
;
A
#
# COMPACT_ATOMS: atom_id res chain seq x y z
N MET A 1 24.52 24.51 -8.02
CA MET A 1 23.12 24.68 -8.48
C MET A 1 22.55 23.46 -9.23
N LYS A 2 23.34 22.69 -10.02
CA LYS A 2 22.84 21.46 -10.69
C LYS A 2 22.46 20.30 -9.75
N VAL A 3 23.17 20.15 -8.63
CA VAL A 3 22.95 19.05 -7.66
C VAL A 3 21.59 19.20 -6.94
N ASP A 4 21.21 20.43 -6.60
CA ASP A 4 19.94 20.74 -5.89
C ASP A 4 18.69 20.44 -6.74
N GLN A 5 18.73 20.69 -8.05
CA GLN A 5 17.61 20.38 -8.96
C GLN A 5 17.41 18.86 -9.13
N GLN A 6 18.51 18.10 -9.23
CA GLN A 6 18.45 16.64 -9.33
C GLN A 6 17.92 16.01 -8.04
N GLU A 7 18.33 16.51 -6.87
CA GLU A 7 17.80 16.05 -5.58
C GLU A 7 16.29 16.31 -5.44
N ARG A 8 15.80 17.47 -5.89
CA ARG A 8 14.36 17.77 -5.91
C ARG A 8 13.61 16.83 -6.84
N PHE A 9 14.15 16.58 -8.03
CA PHE A 9 13.56 15.64 -9.00
C PHE A 9 13.49 14.21 -8.45
N ASP A 10 14.57 13.73 -7.83
CA ASP A 10 14.61 12.41 -7.18
C ASP A 10 13.64 12.32 -6.00
N LEU A 11 13.46 13.41 -5.23
CA LEU A 11 12.47 13.46 -4.17
C LEU A 11 11.04 13.35 -4.71
N VAL A 12 10.70 14.09 -5.77
CA VAL A 12 9.37 13.99 -6.41
C VAL A 12 9.12 12.57 -6.90
N TYR A 13 10.13 11.96 -7.51
CA TYR A 13 10.06 10.56 -7.93
C TYR A 13 9.79 9.61 -6.76
N ASP A 14 10.54 9.73 -5.67
CA ASP A 14 10.41 8.84 -4.50
C ASP A 14 9.05 9.00 -3.81
N ILE A 15 8.47 10.21 -3.79
CA ILE A 15 7.10 10.44 -3.31
C ILE A 15 6.10 9.67 -4.19
N GLY A 16 6.19 9.83 -5.51
CA GLY A 16 5.32 9.13 -6.45
C GLY A 16 5.46 7.60 -6.35
N GLU A 17 6.69 7.11 -6.28
CA GLU A 17 6.99 5.68 -6.12
C GLU A 17 6.38 5.15 -4.82
N THR A 18 6.50 5.90 -3.73
CA THR A 18 5.92 5.50 -2.44
C THR A 18 4.40 5.48 -2.51
N LEU A 19 3.75 6.47 -3.14
CA LEU A 19 2.29 6.46 -3.31
C LEU A 19 1.81 5.23 -4.11
N LEU A 20 2.44 4.97 -5.25
CA LEU A 20 2.09 3.82 -6.11
C LEU A 20 2.30 2.48 -5.42
N LYS A 21 3.45 2.28 -4.74
CA LYS A 21 3.71 1.05 -3.96
C LYS A 21 2.65 0.80 -2.91
N ASN A 22 2.02 1.84 -2.39
CA ASN A 22 1.02 1.73 -1.32
C ASN A 22 -0.42 1.69 -1.84
N GLY A 23 -0.63 1.59 -3.16
CA GLY A 23 -1.95 1.42 -3.77
C GLY A 23 -2.72 2.73 -3.97
N ALA A 24 -2.03 3.87 -4.05
CA ALA A 24 -2.68 5.13 -4.41
C ALA A 24 -3.20 5.08 -5.86
N GLU A 25 -4.34 5.75 -6.11
CA GLU A 25 -4.90 5.87 -7.45
C GLU A 25 -3.92 6.58 -8.40
N VAL A 26 -3.65 5.97 -9.57
CA VAL A 26 -2.69 6.47 -10.57
C VAL A 26 -2.87 7.96 -10.87
N LYS A 27 -4.10 8.40 -11.16
CA LYS A 27 -4.40 9.81 -11.46
C LYS A 27 -4.10 10.75 -10.30
N ARG A 28 -4.30 10.29 -9.05
CA ARG A 28 -3.96 11.06 -7.84
C ARG A 28 -2.45 11.16 -7.66
N VAL A 29 -1.71 10.08 -7.94
CA VAL A 29 -0.24 10.11 -7.88
C VAL A 29 0.31 11.11 -8.88
N GLU A 30 -0.15 11.05 -10.13
CA GLU A 30 0.26 11.96 -11.20
C GLU A 30 0.00 13.43 -10.83
N SER A 31 -1.24 13.77 -10.43
CA SER A 31 -1.55 15.14 -10.00
C SER A 31 -0.71 15.60 -8.80
N THR A 32 -0.44 14.70 -7.85
CA THR A 32 0.33 15.03 -6.65
C THR A 32 1.78 15.35 -6.98
N ILE A 33 2.45 14.52 -7.79
CA ILE A 33 3.86 14.75 -8.16
C ILE A 33 4.01 15.97 -9.06
N THR A 34 3.03 16.28 -9.93
CA THR A 34 3.02 17.53 -10.71
C THR A 34 2.94 18.77 -9.80
N HIS A 35 2.03 18.80 -8.82
CA HIS A 35 1.91 19.94 -7.90
C HIS A 35 3.16 20.12 -7.02
N ILE A 36 3.74 19.02 -6.53
CA ILE A 36 4.99 19.07 -5.76
C ILE A 36 6.15 19.58 -6.62
N ALA A 37 6.27 19.11 -7.86
CA ALA A 37 7.30 19.57 -8.79
C ALA A 37 7.22 21.08 -9.03
N GLN A 38 6.01 21.60 -9.22
CA GLN A 38 5.75 23.04 -9.33
C GLN A 38 6.15 23.81 -8.07
N ALA A 39 5.79 23.30 -6.88
CA ALA A 39 6.15 23.91 -5.60
C ALA A 39 7.68 23.95 -5.37
N PHE A 40 8.42 22.98 -5.90
CA PHE A 40 9.88 22.94 -5.86
C PHE A 40 10.57 23.72 -7.00
N GLY A 41 9.80 24.32 -7.91
CA GLY A 41 10.34 25.09 -9.04
C GLY A 41 11.05 24.22 -10.08
N LEU A 42 10.59 22.99 -10.31
CA LEU A 42 11.05 22.15 -11.41
C LEU A 42 10.42 22.64 -12.72
N GLU A 43 11.25 23.17 -13.62
CA GLU A 43 10.81 23.68 -14.91
C GLU A 43 10.56 22.55 -15.92
N ASN A 44 9.56 22.74 -16.79
CA ASN A 44 9.18 21.84 -17.88
C ASN A 44 9.11 20.38 -17.41
N PHE A 45 8.35 20.15 -16.35
CA PHE A 45 8.15 18.86 -15.73
C PHE A 45 6.96 18.13 -16.35
N ASP A 46 7.23 17.02 -17.03
CA ASP A 46 6.19 16.11 -17.52
C ASP A 46 6.23 14.83 -16.70
N SER A 47 5.06 14.37 -16.29
CA SER A 47 4.88 13.13 -15.56
C SER A 47 3.89 12.25 -16.28
N TYR A 48 4.21 10.97 -16.41
CA TYR A 48 3.30 9.94 -16.84
C TYR A 48 3.39 8.76 -15.88
N VAL A 49 2.24 8.38 -15.30
CA VAL A 49 2.16 7.34 -14.28
C VAL A 49 1.31 6.20 -14.80
N SER A 50 1.81 4.98 -14.66
CA SER A 50 1.11 3.74 -14.98
C SER A 50 1.17 2.78 -13.79
N ILE A 51 0.30 1.77 -13.78
CA ILE A 51 0.26 0.72 -12.75
C ILE A 51 1.62 0.02 -12.61
N HIS A 52 2.38 -0.06 -13.71
CA HIS A 52 3.68 -0.73 -13.77
C HIS A 52 4.88 0.22 -13.75
N GLY A 53 4.68 1.53 -13.56
CA GLY A 53 5.84 2.42 -13.49
C GLY A 53 5.54 3.90 -13.57
N ILE A 54 6.57 4.68 -13.26
CA ILE A 54 6.55 6.13 -13.27
C ILE A 54 7.58 6.61 -14.28
N PHE A 55 7.16 7.51 -15.16
CA PHE A 55 7.98 8.17 -16.15
C PHE A 55 7.97 9.66 -15.83
N LEU A 56 9.11 10.19 -15.39
CA LEU A 56 9.26 11.63 -15.13
C LEU A 56 10.30 12.22 -16.09
N THR A 57 10.01 13.40 -16.62
CA THR A 57 10.99 14.21 -17.35
C THR A 57 11.00 15.64 -16.83
N SER A 58 12.17 16.27 -16.72
CA SER A 58 12.31 17.71 -16.48
C SER A 58 13.35 18.32 -17.42
N HIS A 59 13.02 19.50 -17.97
CA HIS A 59 13.89 20.26 -18.88
C HIS A 59 14.24 21.64 -18.32
N PRO A 60 15.28 21.76 -17.47
CA PRO A 60 15.60 23.03 -16.82
C PRO A 60 16.27 24.07 -17.71
N ASN A 61 16.77 23.73 -18.92
CA ASN A 61 17.47 24.66 -19.83
C ASN A 61 17.91 24.03 -21.18
N ALA A 62 16.99 23.41 -21.94
CA ALA A 62 17.17 22.88 -23.32
C ALA A 62 18.37 21.93 -23.63
N LYS A 63 19.32 21.73 -22.70
CA LYS A 63 20.55 20.93 -22.84
C LYS A 63 20.63 19.77 -21.86
N ASN A 64 19.85 19.77 -20.79
CA ASN A 64 19.81 18.69 -19.79
C ASN A 64 18.38 18.18 -19.67
N VAL A 65 18.18 16.89 -19.96
CA VAL A 65 16.93 16.16 -19.75
C VAL A 65 17.14 15.22 -18.57
N HIS A 66 16.36 15.36 -17.52
CA HIS A 66 16.35 14.39 -16.42
C HIS A 66 15.19 13.44 -16.65
N ALA A 67 15.47 12.18 -17.00
CA ALA A 67 14.46 11.15 -17.23
C ALA A 67 14.67 9.97 -16.27
N LYS A 68 13.59 9.50 -15.62
CA LYS A 68 13.65 8.34 -14.72
C LYS A 68 12.46 7.42 -14.98
N VAL A 69 12.78 6.13 -15.18
CA VAL A 69 11.80 5.05 -15.38
C VAL A 69 12.18 3.92 -14.44
N ARG A 70 11.26 3.48 -13.59
CA ARG A 70 11.40 2.21 -12.88
C ARG A 70 10.07 1.48 -12.79
N ASP A 71 10.18 0.16 -12.80
CA ASP A 71 9.11 -0.74 -12.41
C ASP A 71 8.81 -0.58 -10.92
N THR A 72 7.53 -0.45 -10.61
CA THR A 72 7.03 -0.25 -9.24
C THR A 72 6.14 -1.44 -8.88
N PRO A 73 6.70 -2.49 -8.25
CA PRO A 73 5.93 -3.68 -7.93
C PRO A 73 4.81 -3.32 -6.94
N ILE A 74 3.61 -3.81 -7.22
CA ILE A 74 2.43 -3.60 -6.37
C ILE A 74 2.72 -4.24 -5.01
N SER A 75 2.72 -3.42 -3.96
CA SER A 75 2.87 -3.84 -2.57
C SER A 75 1.50 -3.77 -1.86
N PRO A 76 1.36 -4.35 -0.65
CA PRO A 76 0.11 -4.28 0.10
C PRO A 76 -0.32 -2.83 0.32
N ILE A 77 -1.62 -2.57 0.11
CA ILE A 77 -2.19 -1.22 0.23
C ILE A 77 -2.02 -0.71 1.67
N SER A 78 -1.55 0.53 1.82
CA SER A 78 -1.44 1.20 3.12
C SER A 78 -2.10 2.57 3.07
N LEU A 79 -3.37 2.62 3.47
CA LEU A 79 -4.15 3.86 3.49
C LEU A 79 -3.54 4.89 4.44
N GLY A 80 -3.02 4.47 5.60
CA GLY A 80 -2.34 5.38 6.52
C GLY A 80 -1.10 6.03 5.93
N ARG A 81 -0.32 5.28 5.14
CA ARG A 81 0.85 5.84 4.44
C ARG A 81 0.43 6.80 3.32
N ILE A 82 -0.60 6.45 2.58
CA ILE A 82 -1.17 7.34 1.55
C ILE A 82 -1.63 8.66 2.17
N ASP A 83 -2.33 8.61 3.30
CA ASP A 83 -2.81 9.80 4.01
C ASP A 83 -1.66 10.67 4.54
N ALA A 84 -0.63 10.05 5.12
CA ALA A 84 0.56 10.76 5.58
C ALA A 84 1.29 11.46 4.43
N ILE A 85 1.44 10.81 3.27
CA ILE A 85 2.04 11.43 2.08
C ILE A 85 1.15 12.54 1.52
N ASN A 86 -0.18 12.39 1.53
CA ASN A 86 -1.10 13.44 1.10
C ASN A 86 -1.07 14.67 2.02
N THR A 87 -0.77 14.47 3.30
CA THR A 87 -0.54 15.57 4.24
C THR A 87 0.80 16.24 3.96
N LEU A 88 1.85 15.46 3.72
CA LEU A 88 3.16 15.97 3.30
C LEU A 88 3.07 16.77 1.99
N SER A 89 2.36 16.27 0.98
CA SER A 89 2.22 16.97 -0.30
C SER A 89 1.55 18.33 -0.13
N ARG A 90 0.50 18.41 0.68
CA ARG A 90 -0.17 19.68 1.03
C ARG A 90 0.79 20.67 1.67
N HIS A 91 1.55 20.24 2.68
CA HIS A 91 2.54 21.10 3.32
C HIS A 91 3.65 21.58 2.38
N ILE A 92 4.08 20.74 1.43
CA ILE A 92 5.03 21.15 0.39
C ILE A 92 4.41 22.20 -0.54
N THR A 93 3.19 21.95 -1.05
CA THR A 93 2.51 22.86 -1.97
C THR A 93 2.13 24.20 -1.34
N GLU A 94 1.92 24.23 -0.02
CA GLU A 94 1.69 25.45 0.76
C GLU A 94 2.98 26.21 1.09
N GLY A 95 4.15 25.69 0.69
CA GLY A 95 5.46 26.29 0.98
C GLY A 95 5.90 26.19 2.45
N LYS A 96 5.21 25.37 3.28
CA LYS A 96 5.53 25.18 4.69
C LYS A 96 6.79 24.34 4.92
N ILE A 97 7.12 23.48 3.96
CA ILE A 97 8.22 22.50 4.05
C ILE A 97 9.08 22.58 2.79
N GLY A 98 10.40 22.73 2.97
CA GLY A 98 11.38 22.71 1.87
C GLY A 98 11.83 21.29 1.48
N PRO A 99 12.56 21.13 0.36
CA PRO A 99 12.96 19.82 -0.17
C PRO A 99 13.71 18.92 0.83
N THR A 100 14.67 19.48 1.56
CA THR A 100 15.48 18.73 2.54
C THR A 100 14.63 18.18 3.70
N GLU A 101 13.65 18.96 4.16
CA GLU A 101 12.77 18.56 5.26
C GLU A 101 11.70 17.57 4.78
N ALA A 102 11.16 17.78 3.57
CA ALA A 102 10.27 16.84 2.92
C ALA A 102 10.91 15.46 2.72
N ARG A 103 12.21 15.42 2.36
CA ARG A 103 12.98 14.18 2.27
C ARG A 103 13.03 13.44 3.60
N LYS A 104 13.28 14.14 4.71
CA LYS A 104 13.31 13.54 6.05
C LYS A 104 11.95 12.98 6.45
N GLN A 105 10.88 13.77 6.27
CA GLN A 105 9.52 13.33 6.59
C GLN A 105 9.10 12.13 5.74
N LEU A 106 9.44 12.10 4.46
CA LEU A 106 9.20 10.95 3.61
C LEU A 106 9.90 9.68 4.13
N THR A 107 11.15 9.79 4.58
CA THR A 107 11.88 8.66 5.17
C THR A 107 11.19 8.14 6.44
N ILE A 108 10.68 9.04 7.29
CA ILE A 108 9.92 8.66 8.49
C ILE A 108 8.65 7.92 8.08
N ILE A 109 7.86 8.47 7.16
CA ILE A 109 6.61 7.86 6.66
C ILE A 109 6.85 6.48 6.02
N GLN A 110 7.99 6.30 5.34
CA GLN A 110 8.38 5.01 4.75
C GLN A 110 8.70 3.95 5.82
N GLN A 111 9.23 4.37 6.98
CA GLN A 111 9.56 3.48 8.10
C GLN A 111 8.36 3.22 9.03
N GLU A 112 7.35 4.08 9.02
CA GLU A 112 6.15 3.91 9.84
C GLU A 112 5.33 2.68 9.46
N SER A 113 4.90 1.95 10.50
CA SER A 113 3.95 0.85 10.39
C SER A 113 2.55 1.35 10.74
N PHE A 114 1.71 1.48 9.73
CA PHE A 114 0.33 1.97 9.87
C PHE A 114 -0.68 0.88 10.31
N SER A 115 -0.21 -0.34 10.62
CA SER A 115 -1.08 -1.42 11.05
C SER A 115 -0.40 -2.30 12.09
N SER A 116 -1.00 -2.39 13.27
CA SER A 116 -0.54 -3.25 14.36
C SER A 116 -1.08 -4.66 14.22
N VAL A 117 -0.28 -5.66 14.61
CA VAL A 117 -0.67 -7.09 14.58
C VAL A 117 -1.96 -7.35 15.38
N PRO A 118 -2.14 -6.81 16.60
CA PRO A 118 -3.38 -7.05 17.37
C PRO A 118 -4.63 -6.53 16.66
N LEU A 119 -4.54 -5.36 16.01
CA LEU A 119 -5.66 -4.80 15.25
C LEU A 119 -6.05 -5.70 14.08
N LYS A 120 -5.07 -6.31 13.39
CA LYS A 120 -5.35 -7.28 12.32
C LYS A 120 -6.14 -8.47 12.86
N PHE A 121 -5.78 -9.03 14.03
CA PHE A 121 -6.55 -10.12 14.63
C PHE A 121 -8.01 -9.75 14.87
N VAL A 122 -8.26 -8.57 15.45
CA VAL A 122 -9.62 -8.06 15.68
C VAL A 122 -10.38 -7.95 14.36
N VAL A 123 -9.79 -7.37 13.32
CA VAL A 123 -10.44 -7.21 12.01
C VAL A 123 -10.75 -8.56 11.37
N TYR A 124 -9.85 -9.55 11.44
CA TYR A 124 -10.10 -10.89 10.89
C TYR A 124 -11.25 -11.61 11.62
N MET A 125 -11.24 -11.58 12.95
CA MET A 125 -12.28 -12.21 13.77
C MET A 125 -13.65 -11.58 13.51
N PHE A 126 -13.78 -10.28 13.78
CA PHE A 126 -15.06 -9.58 13.66
C PHE A 126 -15.51 -9.45 12.21
N GLY A 127 -14.58 -9.30 11.26
CA GLY A 127 -14.89 -9.30 9.84
C GLY A 127 -15.52 -10.62 9.41
N SER A 128 -14.90 -11.75 9.74
CA SER A 128 -15.43 -13.08 9.40
C SER A 128 -16.81 -13.32 10.02
N ALA A 129 -16.97 -13.00 11.30
CA ALA A 129 -18.24 -13.15 12.02
C ALA A 129 -19.36 -12.27 11.45
N SER A 130 -19.05 -11.00 11.14
CA SER A 130 -20.01 -10.04 10.58
C SER A 130 -20.46 -10.47 9.19
N PHE A 131 -19.55 -10.93 8.33
CA PHE A 131 -19.91 -11.44 7.01
C PHE A 131 -20.76 -12.71 7.09
N CYS A 132 -20.41 -13.66 7.97
CA CYS A 132 -21.21 -14.85 8.20
C CYS A 132 -22.67 -14.50 8.56
N TYR A 133 -22.85 -13.54 9.47
CA TYR A 133 -24.18 -13.08 9.87
C TYR A 133 -24.93 -12.36 8.74
N ILE A 134 -24.27 -11.48 7.98
CA ILE A 134 -24.87 -10.77 6.84
C ILE A 134 -25.35 -11.74 5.76
N PHE A 135 -24.63 -12.85 5.54
CA PHE A 135 -25.01 -13.90 4.59
C PHE A 135 -25.98 -14.94 5.19
N SER A 136 -26.81 -14.52 6.16
CA SER A 136 -27.87 -15.33 6.77
C SER A 136 -27.39 -16.51 7.63
N GLY A 137 -26.17 -16.44 8.18
CA GLY A 137 -25.70 -17.36 9.21
C GLY A 137 -26.38 -17.12 10.57
N THR A 138 -26.48 -18.16 11.39
CA THR A 138 -27.00 -18.05 12.75
C THR A 138 -25.97 -17.41 13.69
N LEU A 139 -26.40 -17.03 14.91
CA LEU A 139 -25.47 -16.50 15.92
C LEU A 139 -24.41 -17.55 16.33
N ALA A 140 -24.76 -18.84 16.29
CA ALA A 140 -23.82 -19.93 16.52
C ALA A 140 -22.78 -20.01 15.39
N ASP A 141 -23.21 -19.86 14.14
CA ASP A 141 -22.31 -19.83 12.97
C ASP A 141 -21.37 -18.62 13.02
N ALA A 142 -21.85 -17.47 13.47
CA ALA A 142 -21.04 -16.27 13.68
C ALA A 142 -19.96 -16.49 14.76
N CYS A 143 -20.27 -17.21 15.85
CA CYS A 143 -19.27 -17.61 16.85
C CYS A 143 -18.24 -18.59 16.27
N GLY A 144 -18.65 -19.54 15.44
CA GLY A 144 -17.74 -20.41 14.68
C GLY A 144 -16.82 -19.59 13.76
N ALA A 145 -17.39 -18.63 13.03
CA ALA A 145 -16.67 -17.73 12.15
C ALA A 145 -15.68 -16.82 12.89
N LEU A 146 -15.95 -16.39 14.13
CA LEU A 146 -14.97 -15.69 14.97
C LEU A 146 -13.70 -16.53 15.18
N ILE A 147 -13.87 -17.82 15.51
CA ILE A 147 -12.76 -18.74 15.77
C ILE A 147 -11.99 -19.02 14.47
N LEU A 148 -12.71 -19.25 13.37
CA LEU A 148 -12.10 -19.42 12.04
C LEU A 148 -11.31 -18.17 11.62
N GLY A 149 -11.84 -16.97 11.89
CA GLY A 149 -11.14 -15.71 11.66
C GLY A 149 -9.84 -15.59 12.47
N MET A 150 -9.82 -16.06 13.72
CA MET A 150 -8.62 -16.09 14.56
C MET A 150 -7.55 -17.07 14.03
N ILE A 151 -7.97 -18.25 13.60
CA ILE A 151 -7.09 -19.26 12.99
C ILE A 151 -6.50 -18.70 11.69
N LEU A 152 -7.34 -18.09 10.85
CA LEU A 152 -6.93 -17.48 9.59
C LEU A 152 -5.94 -16.32 9.82
N ALA A 153 -6.18 -15.47 10.82
CA ALA A 153 -5.25 -14.40 11.19
C ALA A 153 -3.87 -14.96 11.60
N SER A 154 -3.86 -16.03 12.41
CA SER A 154 -2.64 -16.71 12.83
C SER A 154 -1.86 -17.28 11.66
N TYR A 155 -2.56 -17.95 10.73
CA TYR A 155 -1.96 -18.50 9.51
C TYR A 155 -1.39 -17.40 8.61
N SER A 156 -2.17 -16.36 8.34
CA SER A 156 -1.79 -15.27 7.44
C SER A 156 -0.63 -14.43 7.98
N LEU A 157 -0.57 -14.17 9.29
CA LEU A 157 0.42 -13.28 9.89
C LEU A 157 1.71 -13.99 10.31
N PHE A 158 1.67 -15.27 10.67
CA PHE A 158 2.84 -15.99 11.20
C PHE A 158 3.39 -17.08 10.27
N ILE A 159 2.53 -17.73 9.47
CA ILE A 159 2.91 -18.90 8.67
C ILE A 159 3.21 -18.50 7.22
N VAL A 160 2.33 -17.74 6.57
CA VAL A 160 2.51 -17.30 5.17
C VAL A 160 3.81 -16.51 4.94
N PRO A 161 4.20 -15.53 5.79
CA PRO A 161 5.44 -14.77 5.58
C PRO A 161 6.70 -15.63 5.68
N LYS A 162 6.65 -16.72 6.46
CA LYS A 162 7.77 -17.65 6.64
C LYS A 162 7.96 -18.60 5.46
N LEU A 163 6.89 -18.93 4.75
CA LEU A 163 6.91 -19.93 3.67
C LEU A 163 7.18 -19.35 2.28
N LYS A 164 7.23 -18.02 2.12
CA LYS A 164 7.39 -17.33 0.81
C LYS A 164 6.46 -17.88 -0.30
N LEU A 165 5.28 -18.40 0.07
CA LEU A 165 4.33 -18.97 -0.88
C LEU A 165 3.66 -17.84 -1.69
N SER A 166 3.36 -18.12 -2.96
CA SER A 166 2.51 -17.21 -3.74
C SER A 166 1.13 -17.12 -3.11
N GLN A 167 0.49 -15.95 -3.18
CA GLN A 167 -0.85 -15.72 -2.60
C GLN A 167 -1.87 -16.76 -3.11
N ILE A 168 -1.72 -17.24 -4.33
CA ILE A 168 -2.56 -18.28 -4.95
C ILE A 168 -2.43 -19.61 -4.20
N ILE A 169 -1.20 -20.05 -3.90
CA ILE A 169 -0.99 -21.33 -3.19
C ILE A 169 -1.56 -21.26 -1.78
N ALA A 170 -1.40 -20.11 -1.10
CA ALA A 170 -1.97 -19.92 0.23
C ALA A 170 -3.51 -19.96 0.24
N TYR A 171 -4.19 -19.43 -0.77
CA TYR A 171 -5.65 -19.53 -0.88
C TYR A 171 -6.10 -20.94 -1.22
N VAL A 172 -5.40 -21.64 -2.12
CA VAL A 172 -5.73 -23.04 -2.47
C VAL A 172 -5.57 -23.96 -1.26
N THR A 173 -4.50 -23.82 -0.47
CA THR A 173 -4.31 -24.63 0.73
C THR A 173 -5.31 -24.29 1.84
N SER A 174 -5.67 -23.02 1.99
CA SER A 174 -6.67 -22.59 2.98
C SER A 174 -8.06 -23.15 2.66
N SER A 175 -8.49 -23.06 1.39
CA SER A 175 -9.76 -23.64 0.95
C SER A 175 -9.79 -25.17 1.09
N PHE A 176 -8.65 -25.82 0.83
CA PHE A 176 -8.53 -27.27 1.02
C PHE A 176 -8.64 -27.69 2.51
N LEU A 177 -8.04 -26.93 3.42
CA LEU A 177 -8.15 -27.19 4.87
C LEU A 177 -9.58 -26.98 5.38
N ILE A 178 -10.26 -25.92 4.93
CA ILE A 178 -11.68 -25.67 5.28
C ILE A 178 -12.57 -26.79 4.74
N PHE A 179 -12.32 -27.24 3.50
CA PHE A 179 -13.05 -28.36 2.90
C PHE A 179 -12.86 -29.66 3.70
N LEU A 180 -11.64 -29.98 4.13
CA LEU A 180 -11.38 -31.18 4.94
C LEU A 180 -12.10 -31.13 6.29
N GLN A 181 -12.13 -29.96 6.94
CA GLN A 181 -12.87 -29.80 8.20
C GLN A 181 -14.39 -29.93 8.00
N SER A 182 -14.94 -29.37 6.92
CA SER A 182 -16.37 -29.51 6.60
C SER A 182 -16.75 -30.95 6.21
N PHE A 183 -15.83 -31.68 5.58
CA PHE A 183 -16.05 -33.07 5.16
C PHE A 183 -16.01 -34.06 6.35
N ASP A 184 -15.23 -33.74 7.39
CA ASP A 184 -15.19 -34.54 8.62
C ASP A 184 -16.47 -34.34 9.46
N ASP A 185 -17.00 -33.11 9.52
CA ASP A 185 -18.26 -32.78 10.20
C ASP A 185 -19.48 -33.50 9.58
N THR A 186 -19.45 -33.75 8.27
CA THR A 186 -20.52 -34.47 7.58
C THR A 186 -20.54 -35.98 7.87
N ARG A 187 -19.43 -36.55 8.37
CA ARG A 187 -19.36 -37.98 8.73
C ARG A 187 -19.78 -38.27 10.17
N VAL A 188 -19.84 -37.27 11.04
CA VAL A 188 -20.22 -37.43 12.45
C VAL A 188 -21.75 -37.39 12.66
N CYS A 189 -22.51 -36.90 11.66
CA CYS A 189 -23.98 -36.85 11.68
C CYS A 189 -24.69 -38.01 10.93
N GLN A 190 -23.99 -39.07 10.55
CA GLN A 190 -24.58 -40.34 10.08
C GLN A 190 -24.41 -41.44 11.13
#